data_AF-A0A0K1QAM5-F1
#
_entry.id   AF-A0A0K1QAM5-F1
#
_cell.length_a   1.000
_cell.length_b   1.000
_cell.length_c   1.000
_cell.angle_alpha   90.00
_cell.angle_beta   90.00
_cell.angle_gamma   90.00
#
_symmetry.space_group_name_H-M   'P 1'
#
loop_
_entity.id
_entity.type
_entity.pdbx_description
1 polymer ?
#
loop_
_entity_poly.entity_id
_entity_poly.type
_entity_poly.pdbx_seq_one_letter_code
_entity_poly.pdbx_strand_id
1 'polypeptide(L)'
;MRAARASPTARTGELPNGARYEFHGVGCRYSSSTFVVDFDFGPDGRTDGFDAWRLALFAETQGAEFSQSLAEIDSDLHQLMKEGAVIAPRLSPSEHLLYLAREKPSGVEGRTVSQK
;
A
#
# COMPACT_ATOMS: atom_id res chain seq x y z
N MET A 1 5.44 33.83 4.90
CA MET A 1 5.14 32.37 4.86
C MET A 1 6.33 31.68 4.22
N ARG A 2 7.16 30.96 5.00
CA ARG A 2 8.33 30.24 4.47
C ARG A 2 7.97 28.77 4.40
N ALA A 3 7.80 28.23 3.20
CA ALA A 3 7.68 26.80 2.99
C ALA A 3 8.99 26.14 3.43
N ALA A 4 8.93 25.24 4.41
CA ALA A 4 10.06 24.39 4.73
C ALA A 4 10.26 23.42 3.56
N ARG A 5 11.22 23.73 2.69
CA ARG A 5 11.69 22.81 1.65
C ARG A 5 12.24 21.58 2.36
N ALA A 6 11.49 20.49 2.32
CA ALA A 6 12.01 19.20 2.72
C ALA A 6 13.25 18.91 1.87
N SER A 7 14.39 18.69 2.53
CA SER A 7 15.62 18.24 1.86
C SER A 7 15.36 16.91 1.14
N PRO A 8 16.10 16.57 0.06
CA PRO A 8 15.87 15.35 -0.73
C PRO A 8 15.91 14.03 0.06
N THR A 9 16.40 14.06 1.30
CA THR A 9 16.50 12.93 2.25
C THR A 9 15.56 13.07 3.45
N ALA A 10 14.70 14.09 3.49
CA ALA A 10 13.81 14.33 4.60
C ALA A 10 12.78 13.21 4.70
N ARG A 11 12.83 12.47 5.80
CA ARG A 11 11.91 11.37 6.10
C ARG A 11 10.51 11.84 6.47
N THR A 12 10.32 13.13 6.72
CA THR A 12 9.01 13.74 6.97
C THR A 12 8.95 15.11 6.31
N GLY A 13 7.75 15.59 6.00
CA GLY A 13 7.58 16.94 5.47
C GLY A 13 6.13 17.32 5.25
N GLU A 14 5.90 18.60 5.04
CA GLU A 14 4.59 19.18 4.70
C GLU A 14 4.56 19.51 3.20
N LEU A 15 3.46 19.15 2.55
CA LEU A 15 3.20 19.40 1.15
C LEU A 15 2.47 20.74 0.97
N PRO A 16 2.50 21.37 -0.22
CA PRO A 16 1.86 22.66 -0.44
C PRO A 16 0.34 22.71 -0.17
N ASN A 17 -0.33 21.56 -0.15
CA ASN A 17 -1.75 21.42 0.18
C ASN A 17 -2.00 21.25 1.69
N GLY A 18 -0.98 21.38 2.54
CA GLY A 18 -1.07 21.20 4.00
C GLY A 18 -1.07 19.73 4.46
N ALA A 19 -0.98 18.77 3.54
CA ALA A 19 -0.83 17.37 3.91
C ALA A 19 0.60 17.08 4.36
N ARG A 20 0.77 16.06 5.21
CA ARG A 20 2.06 15.63 5.73
C ARG A 20 2.41 14.25 5.20
N TYR A 21 3.69 14.04 4.89
CA TYR A 21 4.23 12.72 4.63
C TYR A 21 5.22 12.31 5.72
N GLU A 22 5.33 11.00 5.95
CA GLU A 22 6.27 10.37 6.87
C GLU A 22 6.70 9.00 6.35
N PHE A 23 7.97 8.89 5.95
CA PHE A 23 8.57 7.63 5.51
C PHE A 23 8.92 6.74 6.72
N HIS A 24 8.53 5.47 6.66
CA HIS A 24 8.82 4.41 7.64
C HIS A 24 9.21 3.14 6.89
N GLY A 25 10.19 2.36 7.36
CA GLY A 25 10.58 1.12 6.69
C GLY A 25 10.71 1.27 5.16
N VAL A 26 9.95 0.47 4.43
CA VAL A 26 9.83 0.47 2.95
C VAL A 26 8.58 1.22 2.46
N GLY A 27 7.95 2.05 3.28
CA GLY A 27 6.68 2.70 3.01
C GLY A 27 6.63 4.18 3.40
N CYS A 28 5.43 4.73 3.30
CA CYS A 28 5.13 6.11 3.61
C CYS A 28 3.70 6.26 4.11
N ARG A 29 3.54 7.05 5.18
CA ARG A 29 2.26 7.52 5.67
C ARG A 29 1.98 8.91 5.12
N TYR A 30 0.83 9.08 4.50
CA TYR A 30 0.28 10.35 4.06
C TYR A 30 -0.90 10.73 4.96
N SER A 31 -0.89 11.95 5.50
CA SER A 31 -1.96 12.45 6.38
C SER A 31 -2.45 13.80 5.88
N SER A 32 -3.76 13.92 5.69
CA SER A 32 -4.45 15.18 5.35
C SER A 32 -5.44 15.57 6.45
N SER A 33 -6.18 16.66 6.26
CA SER A 33 -7.27 17.04 7.16
C SER A 33 -8.48 16.10 7.11
N THR A 34 -8.58 15.27 6.06
CA THR A 34 -9.76 14.44 5.79
C THR A 34 -9.49 12.94 5.84
N PHE A 35 -8.25 12.51 5.57
CA PHE A 35 -7.91 11.09 5.55
C PHE A 35 -6.43 10.83 5.84
N VAL A 36 -6.14 9.61 6.23
CA VAL A 36 -4.79 9.06 6.40
C VAL A 36 -4.66 7.82 5.52
N VAL A 37 -3.58 7.73 4.76
CA VAL A 37 -3.24 6.56 3.95
C VAL A 37 -1.83 6.13 4.32
N ASP A 38 -1.69 4.88 4.76
CA ASP A 38 -0.40 4.22 5.00
C ASP A 38 -0.20 3.16 3.92
N PHE A 39 0.95 3.19 3.25
CA PHE A 39 1.27 2.23 2.20
C PHE A 39 2.75 1.86 2.25
N ASP A 40 3.05 0.63 1.85
CA ASP A 40 4.41 0.21 1.54
C ASP A 40 4.66 0.27 0.04
N PHE A 41 5.90 0.58 -0.35
CA PHE A 41 6.28 0.49 -1.75
C PHE A 41 6.36 -0.97 -2.17
N GLY A 42 5.69 -1.29 -3.28
CA GLY A 42 5.83 -2.53 -4.02
C GLY A 42 6.96 -2.46 -5.06
N PRO A 43 7.10 -3.49 -5.90
CA PRO A 43 8.00 -3.47 -7.05
C PRO A 43 7.78 -2.22 -7.92
N ASP A 44 8.86 -1.72 -8.50
CA ASP A 44 8.84 -0.57 -9.42
C ASP A 44 8.19 0.70 -8.84
N GLY A 45 8.17 0.82 -7.50
CA GLY A 45 7.61 1.97 -6.80
C GLY A 45 6.09 1.99 -6.72
N ARG A 46 5.42 0.86 -6.96
CA ARG A 46 3.97 0.71 -6.75
C ARG A 46 3.56 1.11 -5.33
N THR A 47 2.41 1.75 -5.20
CA THR A 47 1.85 2.23 -3.91
C THR A 47 0.43 1.74 -3.66
N ASP A 48 -0.05 0.85 -4.53
CA ASP A 48 -1.42 0.36 -4.56
C ASP A 48 -1.56 -1.04 -3.92
N GLY A 49 -0.47 -1.58 -3.39
CA GLY A 49 -0.50 -2.79 -2.57
C GLY A 49 -1.06 -2.48 -1.18
N PHE A 50 -1.83 -3.42 -0.64
CA PHE A 50 -2.52 -3.25 0.64
C PHE A 50 -2.51 -4.53 1.48
N ASP A 51 -2.88 -4.40 2.75
CA ASP A 51 -3.15 -5.51 3.66
C ASP A 51 -4.36 -5.16 4.53
N ALA A 52 -4.80 -6.12 5.36
CA ALA A 52 -5.96 -5.94 6.23
C ALA A 52 -5.80 -4.75 7.19
N TRP A 53 -4.59 -4.53 7.71
CA TRP A 53 -4.31 -3.48 8.69
C TRP A 53 -4.39 -2.09 8.05
N ARG A 54 -3.83 -1.91 6.86
CA ARG A 54 -3.89 -0.65 6.10
C ARG A 54 -5.31 -0.31 5.68
N LEU A 55 -6.10 -1.31 5.28
CA LEU A 55 -7.52 -1.12 4.99
C LEU A 55 -8.30 -0.71 6.23
N ALA A 56 -8.04 -1.34 7.38
CA ALA A 56 -8.67 -0.97 8.65
C ALA A 56 -8.33 0.47 9.05
N LEU A 57 -7.06 0.87 8.99
CA LEU A 57 -6.65 2.25 9.27
C LEU A 57 -7.30 3.26 8.32
N PHE A 58 -7.40 2.93 7.03
CA PHE A 58 -8.05 3.80 6.08
C PHE A 58 -9.55 3.92 6.38
N ALA A 59 -10.24 2.81 6.67
CA ALA A 59 -11.65 2.77 7.03
C ALA A 59 -11.96 3.67 8.24
N GLU A 60 -11.12 3.67 9.29
CA GLU A 60 -11.25 4.55 10.45
C GLU A 60 -11.31 6.05 10.06
N THR A 61 -10.67 6.43 8.95
CA THR A 61 -10.66 7.81 8.47
C THR A 61 -11.88 8.18 7.64
N GLN A 62 -12.62 7.20 7.15
CA GLN A 62 -13.82 7.41 6.31
C GLN A 62 -15.10 7.55 7.15
N GLY A 63 -15.03 7.29 8.46
CA GLY A 63 -16.16 7.43 9.38
C GLY A 63 -16.98 6.14 9.55
N ALA A 64 -18.13 6.26 10.21
CA ALA A 64 -18.91 5.13 10.72
C ALA A 64 -19.53 4.19 9.66
N GLU A 65 -19.42 4.53 8.37
CA GLU A 65 -19.89 3.66 7.28
C GLU A 65 -19.05 2.37 7.17
N PHE A 66 -17.79 2.41 7.63
CA PHE A 66 -16.88 1.28 7.62
C PHE A 66 -16.62 0.81 9.05
N SER A 67 -17.45 -0.13 9.52
CA SER A 67 -17.40 -0.64 10.89
C SER A 67 -16.83 -2.06 10.99
N GLN A 68 -16.31 -2.62 9.89
CA GLN A 68 -15.71 -3.95 9.91
C GLN A 68 -14.48 -3.97 10.81
N SER A 69 -14.39 -4.99 11.66
CA SER A 69 -13.21 -5.30 12.44
C SER A 69 -12.07 -5.77 11.53
N LEU A 70 -10.83 -5.66 12.02
CA LEU A 70 -9.65 -6.19 11.34
C LEU A 70 -9.80 -7.68 10.98
N ALA A 71 -10.46 -8.47 11.83
CA ALA A 71 -10.68 -9.89 11.59
C ALA A 71 -11.71 -10.14 10.46
N GLU A 72 -12.75 -9.30 10.36
CA GLU A 72 -13.71 -9.37 9.24
C GLU A 72 -13.03 -8.98 7.92
N ILE A 73 -12.24 -7.90 7.92
CA ILE A 73 -11.46 -7.48 6.74
C ILE A 73 -10.50 -8.59 6.31
N ASP A 74 -9.76 -9.19 7.24
CA ASP A 74 -8.84 -10.29 6.95
C ASP A 74 -9.56 -11.52 6.38
N SER A 75 -10.72 -11.88 6.95
CA SER A 75 -11.57 -12.96 6.43
C SER A 75 -12.07 -12.69 5.01
N ASP A 76 -12.53 -11.46 4.74
CA ASP A 76 -13.01 -11.05 3.42
C ASP A 76 -11.87 -11.05 2.38
N LEU A 77 -10.67 -10.59 2.76
CA LEU A 77 -9.49 -10.66 1.90
C LEU A 77 -9.12 -12.11 1.57
N HIS A 78 -9.16 -13.02 2.55
CA HIS A 78 -8.95 -14.44 2.30
C HIS A 78 -9.98 -15.02 1.32
N GLN A 79 -11.24 -14.58 1.41
CA GLN A 79 -12.29 -15.00 0.47
C GLN A 79 -12.03 -14.45 -0.94
N LEU A 80 -11.70 -13.16 -1.06
CA LEU A 80 -11.36 -12.52 -2.34
C LEU A 80 -10.11 -13.15 -2.99
N MET A 81 -9.15 -13.64 -2.19
CA MET A 81 -8.02 -14.40 -2.69
C MET A 81 -8.43 -15.75 -3.27
N LYS A 82 -9.35 -16.48 -2.61
CA LYS A 82 -9.89 -17.75 -3.13
C LYS A 82 -10.65 -17.55 -4.44
N GLU A 83 -11.35 -16.42 -4.57
CA GLU A 83 -12.10 -16.04 -5.77
C GLU A 83 -11.18 -15.51 -6.89
N GLY A 84 -9.91 -15.24 -6.58
CA GLY A 84 -8.96 -14.68 -7.53
C GLY A 84 -9.22 -13.21 -7.86
N ALA A 85 -9.98 -12.49 -7.02
CA ALA A 85 -10.17 -11.03 -7.13
C ALA A 85 -8.97 -10.25 -6.57
N VAL A 86 -8.28 -10.84 -5.59
CA VAL A 86 -7.07 -10.32 -4.95
C VAL A 86 -5.96 -11.36 -5.06
N ILE A 87 -4.71 -10.93 -5.27
CA ILE A 87 -3.54 -11.80 -5.36
C ILE A 87 -2.48 -11.39 -4.34
N ALA A 88 -1.76 -12.37 -3.82
CA ALA A 88 -0.57 -12.18 -2.98
C ALA A 88 0.67 -12.61 -3.79
N PRO A 89 1.21 -11.75 -4.67
CA PRO A 89 2.29 -12.15 -5.56
C PRO A 89 3.65 -12.31 -4.83
N ARG A 90 3.72 -11.89 -3.55
CA ARG A 90 4.91 -12.00 -2.69
C ARG A 90 6.16 -11.40 -3.34
N LEU A 91 6.03 -10.14 -3.75
CA LEU A 91 7.08 -9.44 -4.47
C LEU A 91 7.88 -8.53 -3.55
N SER A 92 9.19 -8.49 -3.75
CA SER A 92 10.10 -7.55 -3.07
C SER A 92 9.80 -6.10 -3.48
N PRO A 93 9.87 -5.11 -2.58
CA PRO A 93 10.38 -5.19 -1.21
C PRO A 93 9.34 -5.55 -0.15
N SER A 94 8.08 -5.75 -0.54
CA SER A 94 6.93 -5.85 0.37
C SER A 94 6.09 -7.09 0.07
N GLU A 95 6.60 -8.26 0.47
CA GLU A 95 6.03 -9.57 0.10
C GLU A 95 4.68 -9.89 0.76
N HIS A 96 4.29 -9.10 1.77
CA HIS A 96 3.02 -9.24 2.47
C HIS A 96 1.87 -8.51 1.77
N LEU A 97 2.16 -7.65 0.78
CA LEU A 97 1.14 -6.87 0.10
C LEU A 97 0.28 -7.71 -0.83
N LEU A 98 -1.01 -7.44 -0.76
CA LEU A 98 -2.04 -7.90 -1.66
C LEU A 98 -2.27 -6.86 -2.76
N TYR A 99 -2.72 -7.32 -3.93
CA TYR A 99 -3.06 -6.47 -5.08
C TYR A 99 -4.34 -6.97 -5.74
N LEU A 100 -5.07 -6.08 -6.41
CA LEU A 100 -6.20 -6.49 -7.24
C LEU A 100 -5.71 -7.36 -8.42
N ALA A 101 -6.37 -8.48 -8.69
CA ALA A 101 -5.93 -9.46 -9.70
C ALA A 101 -5.89 -8.94 -11.15
N ARG A 102 -6.45 -7.76 -11.39
CA ARG A 102 -6.39 -7.04 -12.67
C ARG A 102 -4.98 -6.55 -12.99
N GLU A 103 -4.08 -6.59 -12.01
CA GLU A 103 -2.73 -6.06 -12.11
C GLU A 103 -1.70 -7.18 -11.90
N LYS A 104 -1.48 -7.99 -12.94
CA LYS A 104 -0.24 -8.78 -13.01
C LYS A 104 0.91 -7.80 -13.22
N PRO A 105 1.93 -7.75 -12.35
CA PRO A 105 3.12 -6.99 -12.64
C PRO A 105 3.76 -7.56 -13.91
N SER A 106 4.05 -6.69 -14.88
CA SER A 106 4.89 -7.00 -16.03
C SER A 106 6.32 -7.24 -15.53
N GLY A 107 6.63 -8.47 -15.09
CA GLY A 107 7.91 -8.75 -14.45
C GLY A 107 8.35 -10.21 -14.37
N VAL A 108 7.67 -11.16 -15.02
CA VAL A 108 8.17 -12.55 -15.13
C VAL A 108 7.98 -13.06 -16.56
N GLU A 109 8.86 -12.62 -17.47
CA GLU A 109 9.18 -13.47 -18.62
C GLU A 109 10.06 -14.62 -18.13
N GLY A 110 9.62 -15.83 -18.43
CA GLY A 110 10.30 -17.06 -18.04
C GLY A 110 11.74 -17.04 -18.52
N ARG A 111 12.69 -17.09 -17.58
CA ARG A 111 14.03 -17.61 -17.88
C ARG A 111 13.90 -19.10 -18.10
N THR A 112 13.60 -19.49 -19.34
CA THR A 112 13.85 -20.84 -19.81
C THR A 112 15.36 -21.01 -19.83
N VAL A 113 15.92 -21.61 -18.78
CA VAL A 113 17.29 -22.13 -18.84
C VAL A 113 17.25 -23.34 -19.76
N SER A 114 17.57 -23.11 -21.03
CA SER A 114 17.93 -24.18 -21.95
C SER A 114 19.36 -24.59 -21.60
N GLN A 115 19.51 -25.73 -20.90
CA GLN A 115 20.79 -26.42 -20.86
C GLN A 115 20.88 -27.30 -22.12
N LYS A 116 21.93 -27.05 -22.91
CA LYS A 116 22.49 -27.99 -23.88
C LYS A 116 23.52 -28.86 -23.19
#